data_AF-A0A3C1X343-F1
#
_entry.id   AF-A0A3C1X343-F1
#
_cell.length_a   1.000
_cell.length_b   1.000
_cell.length_c   1.000
_cell.angle_alpha   90.00
_cell.angle_beta   90.00
_cell.angle_gamma   90.00
#
_symmetry.space_group_name_H-M   'P 1'
#
loop_
_entity.id
_entity.type
_entity.pdbx_description
1 polymer ?
#
loop_
_entity_poly.entity_id
_entity_poly.type
_entity_poly.pdbx_seq_one_letter_code
_entity_poly.pdbx_strand_id
1 'polypeptide(L)'
;GVNLPTYLVEGPLTWPGQHAGFLGARHDPWQINHDPNDPQFKVDALSFPEQMSETRLATRRSLLQMLNSTGCSPGSDTRTQAFDDQQAAAFSLLTSARVATAFRMDQEPETTRLRYGRNKFGQSLLLARRLLEAEVPVVQAAMGIVQTWDTHVDNWGRLKTTLLPQLDQGLAALIDDLADSGLLEHTMVFVMGEFGRTPRISTLPGQSVPGRDHWAHAYSILCSGAGIQGGQVLGETDSIAAWPLTRSWTPADVGTTLLSALGIPDDAVVMDPLNRPNPLLNGEIITPLYTGRAV
;
A
#
# COMPACT_ATOMS: atom_id res chain seq x y z
N GLY A 1 -9.07 0.44 2.87
CA GLY A 1 -8.05 0.93 1.92
C GLY A 1 -8.01 0.05 0.68
N VAL A 2 -7.18 0.41 -0.29
CA VAL A 2 -6.96 -0.37 -1.52
C VAL A 2 -5.49 -0.78 -1.60
N ASN A 3 -5.23 -2.03 -1.94
CA ASN A 3 -3.87 -2.54 -2.17
C ASN A 3 -3.66 -2.83 -3.67
N LEU A 4 -2.52 -2.36 -4.19
CA LEU A 4 -2.17 -2.39 -5.61
C LEU A 4 -0.75 -2.96 -5.82
N PRO A 5 -0.47 -3.51 -7.01
CA PRO A 5 -1.32 -4.41 -7.76
C PRO A 5 -1.08 -5.87 -7.37
N THR A 6 -0.15 -6.15 -6.46
CA THR A 6 0.30 -7.51 -6.16
C THR A 6 0.26 -7.78 -4.68
N TYR A 7 -0.19 -8.99 -4.32
CA TYR A 7 0.18 -9.56 -3.04
C TYR A 7 1.70 -9.78 -3.01
N LEU A 8 2.29 -9.53 -1.84
CA LEU A 8 3.62 -9.98 -1.49
C LEU A 8 3.56 -11.51 -1.34
N VAL A 9 4.02 -12.22 -2.36
CA VAL A 9 4.03 -13.68 -2.42
C VAL A 9 5.43 -14.23 -2.66
N GLU A 10 5.73 -15.36 -2.03
CA GLU A 10 6.94 -16.16 -2.26
C GLU A 10 6.51 -17.61 -2.57
N GLY A 11 6.56 -17.99 -3.84
CA GLY A 11 6.01 -19.27 -4.30
C GLY A 11 4.52 -19.40 -3.93
N PRO A 12 4.10 -20.44 -3.19
CA PRO A 12 2.70 -20.59 -2.77
C PRO A 12 2.33 -19.77 -1.52
N LEU A 13 3.30 -19.10 -0.87
CA LEU A 13 3.08 -18.42 0.41
C LEU A 13 2.74 -16.94 0.19
N THR A 14 1.61 -16.52 0.74
CA THR A 14 1.29 -15.10 0.90
C THR A 14 1.90 -14.60 2.20
N TRP A 15 2.72 -13.55 2.14
CA TRP A 15 3.36 -13.00 3.32
C TRP A 15 2.33 -12.49 4.35
N PRO A 16 2.60 -12.67 5.65
CA PRO A 16 1.68 -12.21 6.70
C PRO A 16 1.55 -10.68 6.72
N GLY A 17 0.45 -10.19 7.29
CA GLY A 17 0.20 -8.75 7.46
C GLY A 17 -0.46 -8.06 6.26
N GLN A 18 -0.84 -8.80 5.23
CA GLN A 18 -1.55 -8.25 4.05
C GLN A 18 -3.08 -8.20 4.21
N HIS A 19 -3.58 -8.81 5.29
CA HIS A 19 -4.98 -8.85 5.69
C HIS A 19 -5.12 -8.28 7.10
N ALA A 20 -6.33 -7.95 7.50
CA ALA A 20 -6.64 -7.40 8.81
C ALA A 20 -6.45 -8.41 9.97
N GLY A 21 -6.10 -9.66 9.64
CA GLY A 21 -5.76 -10.69 10.61
C GLY A 21 -6.95 -11.00 11.52
N PHE A 22 -6.73 -10.90 12.83
CA PHE A 22 -7.78 -11.20 13.82
C PHE A 22 -8.91 -10.18 13.86
N LEU A 23 -8.76 -9.00 13.25
CA LEU A 23 -9.84 -8.01 13.13
C LEU A 23 -10.97 -8.51 12.23
N GLY A 24 -10.67 -9.50 11.37
CA GLY A 24 -11.63 -10.13 10.50
C GLY A 24 -11.69 -9.49 9.11
N ALA A 25 -12.21 -10.28 8.17
CA ALA A 25 -12.21 -10.00 6.74
C ALA A 25 -12.92 -8.69 6.34
N ARG A 26 -13.84 -8.21 7.18
CA ARG A 26 -14.55 -6.92 6.97
C ARG A 26 -13.62 -5.71 6.92
N HIS A 27 -12.44 -5.83 7.52
CA HIS A 27 -11.42 -4.78 7.56
C HIS A 27 -10.28 -5.03 6.58
N ASP A 28 -10.36 -6.09 5.77
CA ASP A 28 -9.35 -6.35 4.76
C ASP A 28 -9.31 -5.22 3.73
N PRO A 29 -8.12 -4.81 3.28
CA PRO A 29 -8.01 -3.90 2.16
C PRO A 29 -8.56 -4.58 0.90
N TRP A 30 -9.14 -3.78 0.00
CA TRP A 30 -9.53 -4.30 -1.29
C TRP A 30 -8.29 -4.47 -2.17
N GLN A 31 -7.90 -5.72 -2.40
CA GLN A 31 -6.77 -6.05 -3.25
C GLN A 31 -7.18 -6.02 -4.73
N ILE A 32 -6.46 -5.22 -5.52
CA ILE A 32 -6.56 -5.23 -6.99
C ILE A 32 -5.36 -5.99 -7.52
N ASN A 33 -5.60 -7.14 -8.16
CA ASN A 33 -4.53 -8.04 -8.63
C ASN A 33 -4.18 -7.90 -10.11
N HIS A 34 -4.82 -6.98 -10.82
CA HIS A 34 -4.62 -6.77 -12.26
C HIS A 34 -3.56 -5.69 -12.51
N ASP A 35 -2.83 -5.81 -13.62
CA ASP A 35 -1.83 -4.84 -14.03
C ASP A 35 -2.49 -3.60 -14.67
N PRO A 36 -2.40 -2.40 -14.05
CA PRO A 36 -3.00 -1.18 -14.60
C PRO A 36 -2.37 -0.72 -15.93
N ASN A 37 -1.21 -1.28 -16.30
CA ASN A 37 -0.55 -1.02 -17.57
C ASN A 37 -1.14 -1.82 -18.74
N ASP A 38 -1.85 -2.91 -18.46
CA ASP A 38 -2.49 -3.77 -19.46
C ASP A 38 -3.58 -2.98 -20.23
N PRO A 39 -3.57 -2.95 -21.57
CA PRO A 39 -4.65 -2.32 -22.36
C PRO A 39 -6.04 -2.88 -22.07
N GLN A 40 -6.12 -4.12 -21.60
CA GLN A 40 -7.37 -4.78 -21.21
C GLN A 40 -7.70 -4.63 -19.72
N PHE A 41 -6.93 -3.81 -18.98
CA PHE A 41 -7.15 -3.57 -17.56
C PHE A 41 -8.60 -3.16 -17.29
N LYS A 42 -9.30 -4.07 -16.61
CA LYS A 42 -10.65 -3.88 -16.08
C LYS A 42 -10.68 -4.60 -14.75
N VAL A 43 -11.40 -4.02 -13.80
CA VAL A 43 -11.69 -4.68 -12.54
C VAL A 43 -13.06 -5.35 -12.71
N ASP A 44 -13.08 -6.67 -12.86
CA ASP A 44 -14.30 -7.44 -13.15
C ASP A 44 -15.42 -7.20 -12.12
N ALA A 45 -15.02 -6.93 -10.86
CA ALA A 45 -15.96 -6.58 -9.80
C ALA A 45 -16.70 -5.24 -10.05
N LEU A 46 -16.09 -4.31 -10.80
CA LEU A 46 -16.63 -2.98 -11.13
C LEU A 46 -17.36 -2.92 -12.47
N SER A 47 -17.17 -3.90 -13.35
CA SER A 47 -17.95 -3.99 -14.57
C SER A 47 -19.32 -4.60 -14.26
N PHE A 48 -20.36 -3.79 -14.41
CA PHE A 48 -21.71 -4.32 -14.53
C PHE A 48 -21.75 -5.19 -15.79
N PRO A 49 -22.12 -6.49 -15.72
CA PRO A 49 -22.50 -7.24 -16.91
C PRO A 49 -23.54 -6.41 -17.67
N GLU A 50 -23.47 -6.35 -19.01
CA GLU A 50 -24.33 -5.49 -19.85
C GLU A 50 -25.85 -5.63 -19.57
N GLN A 51 -26.25 -6.73 -18.91
CA GLN A 51 -27.63 -7.08 -18.54
C GLN A 51 -28.01 -6.69 -17.10
N MET A 52 -27.12 -6.03 -16.36
CA MET A 52 -27.24 -5.76 -14.93
C MET A 52 -27.24 -4.24 -14.66
N SER A 53 -28.43 -3.63 -14.57
CA SER A 53 -28.57 -2.22 -14.12
C SER A 53 -28.34 -2.08 -12.62
N GLU A 54 -28.05 -0.86 -12.14
CA GLU A 54 -27.97 -0.54 -10.71
C GLU A 54 -29.21 -1.01 -9.94
N THR A 55 -30.40 -0.78 -10.50
CA THR A 55 -31.68 -1.24 -9.93
C THR A 55 -31.73 -2.76 -9.79
N ARG A 56 -31.23 -3.50 -10.78
CA ARG A 56 -31.20 -4.97 -10.77
C ARG A 56 -30.19 -5.50 -9.76
N LEU A 57 -29.06 -4.82 -9.59
CA LEU A 57 -28.08 -5.14 -8.56
C LEU A 57 -28.61 -4.90 -7.15
N ALA A 58 -29.27 -3.75 -6.92
CA ALA A 58 -29.93 -3.46 -5.65
C ALA A 58 -31.00 -4.51 -5.32
N THR A 59 -31.78 -4.92 -6.32
CA THR A 59 -32.80 -5.98 -6.18
C THR A 59 -32.16 -7.33 -5.83
N ARG A 60 -31.07 -7.72 -6.49
CA ARG A 60 -30.34 -8.96 -6.17
C ARG A 60 -29.71 -8.93 -4.79
N ARG A 61 -29.16 -7.79 -4.36
CA ARG A 61 -28.62 -7.62 -3.01
C ARG A 61 -29.72 -7.78 -1.96
N SER A 62 -30.88 -7.16 -2.17
CA SER A 62 -32.04 -7.32 -1.30
C SER A 62 -32.52 -8.78 -1.25
N LEU A 63 -32.55 -9.48 -2.40
CA LEU A 63 -32.90 -10.90 -2.45
C LEU A 63 -31.88 -11.79 -1.71
N LEU A 64 -30.58 -11.53 -1.89
CA LEU A 64 -29.51 -12.23 -1.18
C LEU A 64 -29.62 -12.01 0.34
N GLN A 65 -29.84 -10.76 0.78
CA GLN A 65 -30.08 -10.45 2.19
C GLN A 65 -31.29 -11.20 2.74
N MET A 66 -32.38 -11.29 1.98
CA MET A 66 -33.56 -12.08 2.38
C MET A 66 -33.24 -13.57 2.49
N LEU A 67 -32.49 -14.14 1.55
CA LEU A 67 -32.07 -15.55 1.58
C LEU A 67 -31.11 -15.85 2.73
N ASN A 68 -30.13 -14.98 2.99
CA ASN A 68 -29.21 -15.13 4.12
C ASN A 68 -29.95 -14.96 5.46
N SER A 69 -30.93 -14.06 5.54
CA SER A 69 -31.76 -13.88 6.75
C SER A 69 -32.68 -15.07 7.04
N THR A 70 -33.04 -15.87 6.02
CA THR A 70 -33.87 -17.07 6.17
C THR A 70 -33.07 -18.35 6.41
N GLY A 71 -31.74 -18.31 6.23
CA GLY A 71 -30.81 -19.43 6.44
C GLY A 71 -30.19 -19.54 7.85
N CYS A 72 -30.70 -18.83 8.86
CA CYS A 72 -30.18 -18.87 10.22
C CYS A 72 -30.44 -20.22 10.91
N SER A 73 -29.57 -21.21 10.64
CA SER A 73 -29.37 -22.36 11.52
C SER A 73 -28.30 -21.97 12.56
N PRO A 74 -28.51 -22.21 13.87
CA PRO A 74 -27.57 -21.82 14.91
C PRO A 74 -26.30 -22.70 14.81
N GLY A 75 -25.35 -22.26 13.98
CA GLY A 75 -24.11 -22.99 13.71
C GLY A 75 -23.42 -22.68 12.37
N SER A 76 -24.01 -21.86 11.49
CA SER A 76 -23.39 -21.52 10.20
C SER A 76 -22.23 -20.52 10.36
N ASP A 77 -21.02 -21.08 10.41
CA ASP A 77 -19.71 -20.58 9.95
C ASP A 77 -19.47 -19.06 9.87
N THR A 78 -18.51 -18.61 10.69
CA THR A 78 -17.83 -17.30 10.60
C THR A 78 -17.36 -16.94 9.19
N ARG A 79 -17.12 -17.94 8.33
CA ARG A 79 -16.78 -17.78 6.91
C ARG A 79 -17.90 -17.16 6.08
N THR A 80 -19.16 -17.47 6.35
CA THR A 80 -20.30 -16.92 5.60
C THR A 80 -20.52 -15.45 5.96
N GLN A 81 -20.38 -15.10 7.25
CA GLN A 81 -20.46 -13.70 7.69
C GLN A 81 -19.28 -12.86 7.15
N ALA A 82 -18.07 -13.41 7.17
CA ALA A 82 -16.90 -12.76 6.57
C ALA A 82 -17.09 -12.49 5.06
N PHE A 83 -17.71 -13.42 4.34
CA PHE A 83 -18.01 -13.25 2.92
C PHE A 83 -19.09 -12.19 2.66
N ASP A 84 -20.16 -12.18 3.47
CA ASP A 84 -21.23 -11.16 3.38
C ASP A 84 -20.70 -9.75 3.65
N ASP A 85 -19.81 -9.59 4.63
CA ASP A 85 -19.19 -8.30 4.97
C ASP A 85 -18.24 -7.82 3.86
N GLN A 86 -17.40 -8.71 3.32
CA GLN A 86 -16.56 -8.39 2.15
C GLN A 86 -17.42 -7.96 0.96
N GLN A 87 -18.56 -8.62 0.74
CA GLN A 87 -19.48 -8.30 -0.34
C GLN A 87 -20.17 -6.93 -0.13
N ALA A 88 -20.52 -6.58 1.11
CA ALA A 88 -21.10 -5.28 1.44
C ALA A 88 -20.10 -4.12 1.26
N ALA A 89 -18.85 -4.29 1.72
CA ALA A 89 -17.78 -3.30 1.57
C ALA A 89 -17.41 -3.11 0.10
N ALA A 90 -17.25 -4.21 -0.65
CA ALA A 90 -17.07 -4.17 -2.09
C ALA A 90 -18.23 -3.40 -2.74
N PHE A 91 -19.48 -3.76 -2.48
CA PHE A 91 -20.64 -3.08 -3.07
C PHE A 91 -20.68 -1.57 -2.79
N SER A 92 -20.31 -1.12 -1.58
CA SER A 92 -20.23 0.32 -1.26
C SER A 92 -19.16 1.03 -2.09
N LEU A 93 -18.03 0.38 -2.36
CA LEU A 93 -16.98 0.92 -3.24
C LEU A 93 -17.40 0.88 -4.70
N LEU A 94 -18.06 -0.20 -5.14
CA LEU A 94 -18.54 -0.38 -6.51
C LEU A 94 -19.64 0.61 -6.89
N THR A 95 -20.47 1.00 -5.93
CA THR A 95 -21.56 1.98 -6.13
C THR A 95 -21.09 3.43 -6.06
N SER A 96 -19.84 3.68 -5.67
CA SER A 96 -19.25 5.02 -5.83
C SER A 96 -18.82 5.22 -7.27
N ALA A 97 -19.60 5.98 -8.03
CA ALA A 97 -19.28 6.35 -9.42
C ALA A 97 -17.89 6.97 -9.58
N ARG A 98 -17.39 7.66 -8.54
CA ARG A 98 -16.04 8.23 -8.49
C ARG A 98 -14.97 7.15 -8.48
N VAL A 99 -15.12 6.13 -7.62
CA VAL A 99 -14.18 5.00 -7.53
C VAL A 99 -14.20 4.20 -8.83
N ALA A 100 -15.37 3.91 -9.40
CA ALA A 100 -15.47 3.22 -10.69
C ALA A 100 -14.76 3.99 -11.82
N THR A 101 -14.84 5.33 -11.81
CA THR A 101 -14.12 6.19 -12.76
C THR A 101 -12.62 6.16 -12.53
N ALA A 102 -12.15 6.05 -11.28
CA ALA A 102 -10.73 5.97 -10.97
C ALA A 102 -10.04 4.78 -11.66
N PHE A 103 -10.73 3.64 -11.81
CA PHE A 103 -10.19 2.46 -12.49
C PHE A 103 -10.18 2.54 -14.02
N ARG A 104 -10.79 3.57 -14.62
CA ARG A 104 -10.78 3.79 -16.06
C ARG A 104 -9.48 4.43 -16.53
N MET A 105 -8.41 3.64 -16.51
CA MET A 105 -7.07 4.04 -16.94
C MET A 105 -7.00 4.40 -18.44
N ASP A 106 -7.98 3.95 -19.24
CA ASP A 106 -8.16 4.31 -20.65
C ASP A 106 -8.53 5.78 -20.85
N GLN A 107 -9.04 6.47 -19.82
CA GLN A 107 -9.38 7.89 -19.88
C GLN A 107 -8.17 8.81 -19.66
N GLU A 108 -7.05 8.29 -19.16
CA GLU A 108 -5.85 9.08 -18.92
C GLU A 108 -5.15 9.41 -20.25
N PRO A 109 -4.72 10.66 -20.47
CA PRO A 109 -3.91 11.00 -21.62
C PRO A 109 -2.64 10.14 -21.70
N GLU A 110 -2.27 9.69 -22.90
CA GLU A 110 -1.05 8.86 -23.07
C GLU A 110 0.21 9.58 -22.57
N THR A 111 0.26 10.92 -22.66
CA THR A 111 1.35 11.72 -22.11
C THR A 111 1.46 11.57 -20.59
N THR A 112 0.35 11.56 -19.86
CA THR A 112 0.31 11.31 -18.41
C THR A 112 0.76 9.88 -18.11
N ARG A 113 0.24 8.89 -18.86
CA ARG A 113 0.64 7.49 -18.69
C ARG A 113 2.15 7.30 -18.92
N LEU A 114 2.72 7.98 -19.91
CA LEU A 114 4.16 7.96 -20.20
C LEU A 114 4.99 8.65 -19.12
N ARG A 115 4.51 9.75 -18.50
CA ARG A 115 5.20 10.41 -17.38
C ARG A 115 5.44 9.45 -16.22
N TYR A 116 4.43 8.68 -15.82
CA TYR A 116 4.55 7.65 -14.78
C TYR A 116 5.37 6.42 -15.22
N GLY A 117 5.59 6.26 -16.52
CA GLY A 117 6.25 5.10 -17.13
C GLY A 117 5.28 3.95 -17.43
N ARG A 118 5.40 3.37 -18.62
CA ARG A 118 4.57 2.23 -19.09
C ARG A 118 5.04 0.90 -18.51
N ASN A 119 5.06 0.83 -17.19
CA ASN A 119 5.37 -0.35 -16.40
C ASN A 119 4.33 -0.51 -15.27
N LYS A 120 4.21 -1.71 -14.72
CA LYS A 120 3.20 -2.06 -13.71
C LYS A 120 3.23 -1.14 -12.49
N PHE A 121 4.40 -0.81 -11.97
CA PHE A 121 4.52 0.01 -10.76
C PHE A 121 4.12 1.46 -11.02
N GLY A 122 4.66 2.08 -12.07
CA GLY A 122 4.32 3.45 -12.47
C GLY A 122 2.82 3.63 -12.71
N GLN A 123 2.19 2.71 -13.43
CA GLN A 123 0.74 2.75 -13.64
C GLN A 123 -0.07 2.45 -12.37
N SER A 124 0.48 1.73 -11.40
CA SER A 124 -0.15 1.56 -10.08
C SER A 124 -0.11 2.85 -9.26
N LEU A 125 0.96 3.64 -9.37
CA LEU A 125 1.01 4.97 -8.76
C LEU A 125 0.04 5.95 -9.44
N LEU A 126 -0.11 5.89 -10.77
CA LEU A 126 -1.14 6.66 -11.48
C LEU A 126 -2.56 6.27 -11.04
N LEU A 127 -2.83 4.96 -10.87
CA LEU A 127 -4.10 4.51 -10.31
C LEU A 127 -4.27 4.98 -8.85
N ALA A 128 -3.20 4.98 -8.05
CA ALA A 128 -3.25 5.50 -6.68
C ALA A 128 -3.63 6.98 -6.63
N ARG A 129 -3.06 7.82 -7.50
CA ARG A 129 -3.47 9.23 -7.69
C ARG A 129 -4.97 9.34 -7.93
N ARG A 130 -5.52 8.57 -8.87
CA ARG A 130 -6.96 8.58 -9.21
C ARG A 130 -7.84 8.09 -8.06
N LEU A 131 -7.37 7.12 -7.28
CA LEU A 131 -8.09 6.64 -6.09
C LEU A 131 -8.09 7.68 -4.97
N LEU A 132 -6.99 8.42 -4.80
CA LEU A 132 -6.92 9.54 -3.85
C LEU A 132 -7.88 10.68 -4.26
N GLU A 133 -7.93 11.01 -5.55
CA GLU A 133 -8.94 11.95 -6.10
C GLU A 133 -10.39 11.49 -5.88
N ALA A 134 -10.60 10.17 -5.81
CA ALA A 134 -11.88 9.55 -5.48
C ALA A 134 -12.11 9.40 -3.96
N GLU A 135 -11.30 10.06 -3.12
CA GLU A 135 -11.39 10.08 -1.65
C GLU A 135 -11.18 8.70 -0.99
N VAL A 136 -10.42 7.81 -1.64
CA VAL A 136 -10.00 6.55 -1.00
C VAL A 136 -8.97 6.88 0.08
N PRO A 137 -9.23 6.56 1.36
CA PRO A 137 -8.45 7.11 2.48
C PRO A 137 -7.05 6.50 2.64
N VAL A 138 -6.84 5.27 2.16
CA VAL A 138 -5.55 4.57 2.25
C VAL A 138 -5.36 3.77 0.97
N VAL A 139 -4.25 4.02 0.27
CA VAL A 139 -3.83 3.26 -0.91
C VAL A 139 -2.39 2.77 -0.69
N GLN A 140 -2.17 1.47 -0.82
CA GLN A 140 -0.86 0.86 -0.77
C GLN A 140 -0.47 0.39 -2.17
N ALA A 141 0.67 0.82 -2.69
CA ALA A 141 1.22 0.35 -3.96
C ALA A 141 2.54 -0.40 -3.73
N ALA A 142 2.52 -1.72 -3.95
CA ALA A 142 3.69 -2.57 -3.84
C ALA A 142 4.46 -2.62 -5.17
N MET A 143 5.79 -2.53 -5.09
CA MET A 143 6.66 -2.72 -6.25
C MET A 143 7.14 -4.17 -6.33
N GLY A 144 6.38 -4.99 -7.06
CA GLY A 144 6.69 -6.40 -7.28
C GLY A 144 6.21 -7.33 -6.17
N ILE A 145 6.73 -8.55 -6.17
CA ILE A 145 6.45 -9.59 -5.17
C ILE A 145 7.50 -9.56 -4.04
N VAL A 146 7.38 -10.46 -3.06
CA VAL A 146 8.42 -10.66 -2.04
C VAL A 146 9.78 -10.83 -2.70
N GLN A 147 10.84 -10.33 -2.07
CA GLN A 147 12.22 -10.41 -2.57
C GLN A 147 12.47 -9.64 -3.89
N THR A 148 11.53 -8.85 -4.40
CA THR A 148 11.79 -8.00 -5.59
C THR A 148 12.98 -7.07 -5.35
N TRP A 149 13.09 -6.54 -4.14
CA TRP A 149 14.21 -5.69 -3.70
C TRP A 149 15.39 -6.48 -3.09
N ASP A 150 15.31 -7.81 -3.06
CA ASP A 150 16.39 -8.69 -2.58
C ASP A 150 17.47 -8.86 -3.64
N THR A 151 18.38 -7.90 -3.63
CA THR A 151 19.52 -7.82 -4.55
C THR A 151 20.75 -8.57 -4.04
N HIS A 152 20.57 -9.83 -3.61
CA HIS A 152 21.70 -10.71 -3.24
C HIS A 152 22.61 -11.06 -4.43
N VAL A 153 22.10 -10.88 -5.65
CA VAL A 153 22.81 -11.06 -6.91
C VAL A 153 22.50 -9.87 -7.80
N ASP A 154 23.51 -9.39 -8.53
CA ASP A 154 23.42 -8.28 -9.48
C ASP A 154 22.79 -7.02 -8.90
N ASN A 155 23.28 -6.58 -7.74
CA ASN A 155 22.72 -5.42 -7.06
C ASN A 155 22.74 -4.15 -7.92
N TRP A 156 23.88 -3.87 -8.57
CA TRP A 156 24.01 -2.65 -9.38
C TRP A 156 23.24 -2.72 -10.68
N GLY A 157 23.23 -3.87 -11.38
CA GLY A 157 22.47 -4.04 -12.61
C GLY A 157 20.99 -3.86 -12.33
N ARG A 158 20.42 -4.67 -11.43
CA ARG A 158 19.00 -4.62 -11.08
C ARG A 158 18.55 -3.24 -10.57
N LEU A 159 19.31 -2.61 -9.69
CA LEU A 159 18.98 -1.27 -9.19
C LEU A 159 19.02 -0.24 -10.31
N LYS A 160 20.09 -0.20 -11.11
CA LYS A 160 20.30 0.84 -12.11
C LYS A 160 19.37 0.74 -13.31
N THR A 161 19.00 -0.47 -13.73
CA THR A 161 18.29 -0.68 -15.01
C THR A 161 16.81 -1.01 -14.84
N THR A 162 16.39 -1.49 -13.66
CA THR A 162 15.02 -1.96 -13.46
C THR A 162 14.34 -1.28 -12.27
N LEU A 163 14.92 -1.35 -11.07
CA LEU A 163 14.23 -0.95 -9.84
C LEU A 163 14.19 0.57 -9.66
N LEU A 164 15.35 1.23 -9.59
CA LEU A 164 15.42 2.66 -9.32
C LEU A 164 14.78 3.51 -10.43
N PRO A 165 14.98 3.24 -11.73
CA PRO A 165 14.36 4.05 -12.78
C PRO A 165 12.82 4.04 -12.73
N GLN A 166 12.22 2.88 -12.46
CA GLN A 166 10.76 2.76 -12.39
C GLN A 166 10.20 3.43 -11.13
N LEU A 167 10.89 3.27 -9.99
CA LEU A 167 10.53 3.94 -8.75
C LEU A 167 10.62 5.46 -8.90
N ASP A 168 11.76 5.96 -9.36
CA ASP A 168 12.06 7.38 -9.51
C ASP A 168 11.06 8.07 -10.44
N GLN A 169 10.88 7.52 -11.65
CA GLN A 169 9.96 8.07 -12.64
C GLN A 169 8.51 8.12 -12.13
N GLY A 170 8.01 7.00 -11.59
CA GLY A 170 6.62 6.91 -11.14
C GLY A 170 6.35 7.75 -9.88
N LEU A 171 7.27 7.75 -8.93
CA LEU A 171 7.14 8.50 -7.68
C LEU A 171 7.24 10.01 -7.92
N ALA A 172 8.18 10.46 -8.77
CA ALA A 172 8.29 11.87 -9.12
C ALA A 172 6.98 12.38 -9.75
N ALA A 173 6.43 11.63 -10.72
CA ALA A 173 5.17 11.99 -11.36
C ALA A 173 3.99 12.04 -10.35
N LEU A 174 3.94 11.10 -9.40
CA LEU A 174 2.92 11.10 -8.34
C LEU A 174 3.02 12.33 -7.45
N ILE A 175 4.22 12.63 -6.96
CA ILE A 175 4.45 13.79 -6.07
C ILE A 175 4.14 15.10 -6.79
N ASP A 176 4.56 15.24 -8.05
CA ASP A 176 4.27 16.42 -8.87
C ASP A 176 2.75 16.61 -9.04
N ASP A 177 2.02 15.56 -9.44
CA ASP A 177 0.57 15.69 -9.66
C ASP A 177 -0.20 15.93 -8.34
N LEU A 178 0.23 15.32 -7.22
CA LEU A 178 -0.37 15.59 -5.91
C LEU A 178 -0.09 17.03 -5.46
N ALA A 179 1.10 17.57 -5.74
CA ALA A 179 1.44 18.95 -5.45
C ALA A 179 0.62 19.92 -6.32
N ASP A 180 0.58 19.69 -7.63
CA ASP A 180 -0.13 20.53 -8.60
C ASP A 180 -1.65 20.59 -8.34
N SER A 181 -2.21 19.48 -7.85
CA SER A 181 -3.64 19.40 -7.48
C SER A 181 -3.95 19.93 -6.07
N GLY A 182 -2.93 20.22 -5.26
CA GLY A 182 -3.06 20.56 -3.84
C GLY A 182 -3.38 19.36 -2.93
N LEU A 183 -3.55 18.15 -3.47
CA LEU A 183 -3.82 16.95 -2.68
C LEU A 183 -2.67 16.59 -1.73
N LEU A 184 -1.43 16.98 -2.05
CA LEU A 184 -0.26 16.74 -1.21
C LEU A 184 -0.38 17.43 0.16
N GLU A 185 -1.15 18.52 0.27
CA GLU A 185 -1.38 19.22 1.55
C GLU A 185 -2.15 18.35 2.56
N HIS A 186 -2.95 17.40 2.07
CA HIS A 186 -3.81 16.54 2.88
C HIS A 186 -3.52 15.05 2.72
N THR A 187 -2.56 14.69 1.86
CA THR A 187 -2.16 13.30 1.60
C THR A 187 -0.75 13.08 2.10
N MET A 188 -0.60 12.12 3.01
CA MET A 188 0.70 11.66 3.47
C MET A 188 1.21 10.56 2.53
N VAL A 189 2.42 10.72 2.02
CA VAL A 189 3.09 9.73 1.15
C VAL A 189 4.29 9.15 1.89
N PHE A 190 4.29 7.84 2.11
CA PHE A 190 5.41 7.09 2.66
C PHE A 190 5.91 6.09 1.63
N VAL A 191 7.23 6.10 1.39
CA VAL A 191 7.92 5.12 0.54
C VAL A 191 8.95 4.43 1.40
N MET A 192 8.71 3.15 1.69
CA MET A 192 9.53 2.36 2.59
C MET A 192 9.62 0.90 2.15
N GLY A 193 10.71 0.25 2.54
CA GLY A 193 10.86 -1.20 2.52
C GLY A 193 10.98 -1.76 3.93
N GLU A 194 11.34 -3.03 4.03
CA GLU A 194 11.41 -3.80 5.27
C GLU A 194 12.76 -3.73 6.00
N PHE A 195 13.87 -3.64 5.26
CA PHE A 195 15.23 -3.54 5.80
C PHE A 195 16.21 -3.00 4.75
N GLY A 196 17.42 -2.67 5.20
CA GLY A 196 18.50 -2.20 4.34
C GLY A 196 19.35 -3.34 3.79
N ARG A 197 20.50 -2.97 3.24
CA ARG A 197 21.46 -3.91 2.65
C ARG A 197 22.83 -3.78 3.29
N THR A 198 23.55 -4.89 3.42
CA THR A 198 24.86 -4.94 4.09
C THR A 198 25.83 -3.95 3.46
N PRO A 199 26.55 -3.11 4.22
CA PRO A 199 27.66 -2.30 3.70
C PRO A 199 28.67 -3.11 2.89
N ARG A 200 28.87 -4.35 3.33
CA ARG A 200 29.72 -5.32 2.68
C ARG A 200 29.04 -5.91 1.44
N ILE A 201 29.79 -5.92 0.35
CA ILE A 201 29.45 -6.62 -0.90
C ILE A 201 29.74 -8.12 -0.71
N SER A 202 28.84 -8.97 -1.14
CA SER A 202 28.96 -10.43 -1.06
C SER A 202 28.62 -11.10 -2.38
N THR A 203 29.17 -12.30 -2.60
CA THR A 203 28.79 -13.19 -3.69
C THR A 203 28.30 -14.49 -3.07
N LEU A 204 27.03 -14.81 -3.28
CA LEU A 204 26.46 -16.05 -2.75
C LEU A 204 27.13 -17.30 -3.35
N PRO A 205 27.18 -18.43 -2.62
CA PRO A 205 27.68 -19.68 -3.15
C PRO A 205 26.99 -20.05 -4.48
N GLY A 206 27.79 -20.39 -5.50
CA GLY A 206 27.27 -20.76 -6.83
C GLY A 206 26.88 -19.58 -7.72
N GLN A 207 27.06 -18.33 -7.27
CA GLN A 207 26.83 -17.12 -8.07
C GLN A 207 28.16 -16.52 -8.53
N SER A 208 28.14 -15.83 -9.67
CA SER A 208 29.30 -15.12 -10.24
C SER A 208 29.16 -13.60 -10.16
N VAL A 209 27.93 -13.08 -10.00
CA VAL A 209 27.65 -11.65 -9.92
C VAL A 209 27.37 -11.28 -8.46
N PRO A 210 28.10 -10.34 -7.87
CA PRO A 210 27.91 -9.96 -6.47
C PRO A 210 26.61 -9.17 -6.24
N GLY A 211 26.16 -9.18 -5.00
CA GLY A 211 25.08 -8.36 -4.49
C GLY A 211 25.34 -7.87 -3.08
N ARG A 212 24.26 -7.69 -2.31
CA ARG A 212 24.30 -7.31 -0.89
C ARG A 212 23.27 -8.13 -0.12
N ASP A 213 23.58 -8.45 1.13
CA ASP A 213 22.71 -9.24 2.00
C ASP A 213 21.78 -8.36 2.85
N HIS A 214 20.87 -9.00 3.61
CA HIS A 214 19.93 -8.31 4.49
C HIS A 214 20.65 -7.55 5.60
N TRP A 215 20.16 -6.34 5.89
CA TRP A 215 20.71 -5.52 6.95
C TRP A 215 19.63 -4.69 7.64
N ALA A 216 19.06 -5.25 8.71
CA ALA A 216 17.97 -4.61 9.45
C ALA A 216 18.43 -3.44 10.34
N HIS A 217 19.73 -3.24 10.51
CA HIS A 217 20.27 -2.21 11.42
C HIS A 217 20.14 -0.78 10.87
N ALA A 218 20.08 -0.60 9.55
CA ALA A 218 19.97 0.73 8.95
C ALA A 218 19.29 0.67 7.57
N TYR A 219 18.27 1.49 7.38
CA TYR A 219 17.63 1.78 6.10
C TYR A 219 16.95 3.15 6.15
N SER A 220 16.55 3.67 4.98
CA SER A 220 15.91 4.97 4.85
C SER A 220 14.47 4.83 4.38
N ILE A 221 13.62 5.75 4.82
CA ILE A 221 12.25 5.95 4.31
C ILE A 221 12.16 7.35 3.69
N LEU A 222 11.35 7.50 2.64
CA LEU A 222 11.01 8.80 2.07
C LEU A 222 9.58 9.14 2.48
N CYS A 223 9.39 10.36 3.00
CA CYS A 223 8.12 10.86 3.49
C CYS A 223 7.80 12.22 2.84
N SER A 224 6.54 12.48 2.50
CA SER A 224 6.09 13.76 1.94
C SER A 224 4.61 14.03 2.24
N GLY A 225 4.19 15.29 2.11
CA GLY A 225 2.80 15.73 2.23
C GLY A 225 2.25 15.76 3.66
N ALA A 226 0.97 16.12 3.79
CA ALA A 226 0.25 16.22 5.07
C ALA A 226 1.01 17.01 6.17
N GLY A 227 1.63 18.13 5.79
CA GLY A 227 2.39 19.00 6.71
C GLY A 227 3.84 18.55 6.99
N ILE A 228 4.30 17.44 6.43
CA ILE A 228 5.72 17.05 6.48
C ILE A 228 6.54 18.12 5.76
N GLN A 229 7.58 18.63 6.43
CA GLN A 229 8.49 19.59 5.83
C GLN A 229 9.44 18.86 4.87
N GLY A 230 9.37 19.21 3.59
CA GLY A 230 10.27 18.67 2.56
C GLY A 230 11.70 19.22 2.65
N GLY A 231 12.62 18.64 1.87
CA GLY A 231 13.99 19.13 1.72
C GLY A 231 14.89 18.93 2.93
N GLN A 232 14.52 18.03 3.85
CA GLN A 232 15.31 17.66 5.03
C GLN A 232 15.74 16.20 4.99
N VAL A 233 16.84 15.90 5.68
CA VAL A 233 17.29 14.54 5.98
C VAL A 233 17.28 14.39 7.50
N LEU A 234 16.59 13.36 7.98
CA LEU A 234 16.50 13.04 9.40
C LEU A 234 17.36 11.81 9.69
N GLY A 235 18.34 12.01 10.56
CA GLY A 235 19.28 10.98 10.96
C GLY A 235 20.52 10.86 10.07
N GLU A 236 21.47 10.08 10.55
CA GLU A 236 22.80 9.88 9.98
C GLU A 236 23.28 8.48 10.37
N THR A 237 23.97 7.82 9.44
CA THR A 237 24.66 6.54 9.68
C THR A 237 26.17 6.73 9.73
N ASP A 238 26.90 5.71 10.16
CA ASP A 238 28.35 5.68 10.03
C ASP A 238 28.81 5.81 8.56
N SER A 239 30.12 6.01 8.36
CA SER A 239 30.71 6.28 7.04
C SER A 239 30.53 5.15 6.02
N ILE A 240 30.06 3.97 6.44
CA ILE A 240 29.80 2.84 5.55
C ILE A 240 28.30 2.49 5.49
N ALA A 241 27.44 3.30 6.11
CA ALA A 241 26.01 3.08 6.22
C ALA A 241 25.61 1.75 6.91
N ALA A 242 26.39 1.31 7.91
CA ALA A 242 26.11 0.11 8.70
C ALA A 242 25.19 0.39 9.89
N TRP A 243 25.46 1.46 10.62
CA TRP A 243 24.78 1.73 11.90
C TRP A 243 24.31 3.16 11.98
N PRO A 244 23.12 3.43 12.55
CA PRO A 244 22.69 4.78 12.86
C PRO A 244 23.62 5.39 13.93
N LEU A 245 24.07 6.63 13.70
CA LEU A 245 24.84 7.43 14.68
C LEU A 245 23.95 8.36 15.51
N THR A 246 22.78 8.69 14.96
CA THR A 246 21.75 9.54 15.58
C THR A 246 20.56 8.67 16.00
N ARG A 247 19.52 9.30 16.55
CA ARG A 247 18.30 8.59 16.94
C ARG A 247 17.70 7.85 15.73
N SER A 248 17.64 6.52 15.84
CA SER A 248 16.91 5.66 14.90
C SER A 248 15.43 5.65 15.22
N TRP A 249 14.59 5.60 14.19
CA TRP A 249 13.15 5.39 14.30
C TRP A 249 12.80 3.96 13.92
N THR A 250 11.96 3.34 14.71
CA THR A 250 11.51 1.95 14.56
C THR A 250 10.27 1.87 13.67
N PRO A 251 9.92 0.67 13.17
CA PRO A 251 8.64 0.47 12.48
C PRO A 251 7.42 0.86 13.34
N ALA A 252 7.51 0.76 14.67
CA ALA A 252 6.45 1.19 15.58
C ALA A 252 6.27 2.72 15.57
N ASP A 253 7.35 3.49 15.46
CA ASP A 253 7.31 4.96 15.36
C ASP A 253 6.69 5.40 14.03
N VAL A 254 7.03 4.70 12.94
CA VAL A 254 6.44 4.93 11.61
C VAL A 254 4.93 4.63 11.64
N GLY A 255 4.53 3.47 12.16
CA GLY A 255 3.12 3.10 12.29
C GLY A 255 2.34 4.08 13.16
N THR A 256 2.93 4.51 14.28
CA THR A 256 2.33 5.51 15.17
C THR A 256 2.14 6.86 14.48
N THR A 257 3.15 7.30 13.72
CA THR A 257 3.07 8.55 12.94
C THR A 257 1.97 8.50 11.89
N LEU A 258 1.87 7.41 11.12
CA LEU A 258 0.84 7.22 10.09
C LEU A 258 -0.58 7.23 10.69
N LEU A 259 -0.80 6.44 11.73
CA LEU A 259 -2.12 6.32 12.37
C LEU A 259 -2.53 7.62 13.09
N SER A 260 -1.58 8.31 13.73
CA SER A 260 -1.82 9.62 14.32
C SER A 260 -2.23 10.65 13.25
N ALA A 261 -1.56 10.64 12.09
CA ALA A 261 -1.93 11.50 10.96
C ALA A 261 -3.33 11.20 10.39
N LEU A 262 -3.81 9.96 10.52
CA LEU A 262 -5.18 9.57 10.20
C LEU A 262 -6.20 9.95 11.29
N GLY A 263 -5.76 10.60 12.38
CA GLY A 263 -6.62 11.06 13.47
C GLY A 263 -6.98 9.98 14.49
N ILE A 264 -6.26 8.86 14.51
CA ILE A 264 -6.42 7.83 15.54
C ILE A 264 -5.89 8.38 16.88
N PRO A 265 -6.68 8.29 17.97
CA PRO A 265 -6.25 8.82 19.27
C PRO A 265 -5.11 7.99 19.85
N ASP A 266 -4.27 8.64 20.65
CA ASP A 266 -3.07 8.07 21.29
C ASP A 266 -3.39 6.90 22.23
N ASP A 267 -4.57 6.91 22.85
CA ASP A 267 -5.08 5.87 23.74
C ASP A 267 -5.87 4.75 23.02
N ALA A 268 -5.88 4.74 21.69
CA ALA A 268 -6.59 3.72 20.91
C ALA A 268 -6.09 2.31 21.25
N VAL A 269 -7.03 1.43 21.60
CA VAL A 269 -6.77 0.02 21.88
C VAL A 269 -7.55 -0.89 20.94
N VAL A 270 -6.95 -2.02 20.62
CA VAL A 270 -7.57 -3.11 19.88
C VAL A 270 -7.66 -4.35 20.75
N MET A 271 -8.86 -4.95 20.80
CA MET A 271 -9.08 -6.18 21.55
C MET A 271 -8.68 -7.38 20.69
N ASP A 272 -7.84 -8.25 21.24
CA ASP A 272 -7.50 -9.50 20.58
C ASP A 272 -8.59 -10.58 20.78
N PRO A 273 -8.48 -11.76 20.16
CA PRO A 273 -9.47 -12.84 20.31
C PRO A 273 -9.61 -13.39 21.73
N LEU A 274 -8.64 -13.11 22.62
CA LEU A 274 -8.68 -13.48 24.03
C LEU A 274 -9.20 -12.33 24.92
N ASN A 275 -9.76 -11.28 24.29
CA ASN A 275 -10.27 -10.07 24.93
C ASN A 275 -9.21 -9.31 25.75
N ARG A 276 -7.95 -9.35 25.30
CA ARG A 276 -6.86 -8.57 25.88
C ARG A 276 -6.72 -7.24 25.13
N PRO A 277 -6.62 -6.10 25.84
CA PRO A 277 -6.39 -4.81 25.20
C PRO A 277 -4.94 -4.72 24.73
N ASN A 278 -4.75 -4.34 23.46
CA ASN A 278 -3.44 -4.05 22.89
C ASN A 278 -3.44 -2.60 22.39
N PRO A 279 -2.48 -1.76 22.82
CA PRO A 279 -2.32 -0.42 22.25
C PRO A 279 -2.14 -0.52 20.74
N LEU A 280 -2.91 0.27 19.99
CA LEU A 280 -2.78 0.36 18.54
C LEU A 280 -1.55 1.18 18.15
N LEU A 281 -1.22 2.17 18.99
CA LEU A 281 -0.04 3.03 18.87
C LEU A 281 0.97 2.60 19.95
N ASN A 282 2.13 2.13 19.53
CA ASN A 282 3.14 1.57 20.42
C ASN A 282 4.56 2.10 20.15
N GLY A 283 4.68 3.17 19.37
CA GLY A 283 5.90 3.94 19.16
C GLY A 283 5.68 5.42 19.49
N GLU A 284 6.62 6.25 19.08
CA GLU A 284 6.56 7.71 19.19
C GLU A 284 6.28 8.35 17.82
N ILE A 285 5.52 9.44 17.81
CA ILE A 285 5.35 10.25 16.59
C ILE A 285 6.70 10.87 16.22
N ILE A 286 7.10 10.71 14.95
CA ILE A 286 8.33 11.27 14.38
C ILE A 286 8.15 12.78 14.16
N THR A 287 8.06 13.51 15.27
CA THR A 287 7.83 14.96 15.32
C THR A 287 8.83 15.79 14.48
N PRO A 288 10.11 15.38 14.34
CA PRO A 288 11.04 16.08 13.44
C PRO A 288 10.57 16.21 11.98
N LEU A 289 9.72 15.30 11.48
CA LEU A 289 9.14 15.41 10.14
C LEU A 289 8.39 16.72 9.91
N TYR A 290 7.77 17.28 10.95
CA TYR A 290 6.92 18.48 10.84
C TYR A 290 7.62 19.77 11.26
N THR A 291 8.75 19.67 11.97
CA THR A 291 9.40 20.83 12.59
C THR A 291 10.69 21.26 11.88
N GLY A 292 11.22 20.43 11.00
CA GLY A 292 12.45 20.74 10.24
C GLY A 292 13.71 20.76 11.09
N ARG A 293 13.64 20.31 12.34
CA ARG A 293 14.79 20.24 13.25
C ARG A 293 15.32 18.82 13.24
N ALA A 294 16.49 18.62 12.63
CA ALA A 294 17.27 17.41 12.87
C ALA A 294 17.59 17.31 14.37
N VAL A 295 17.33 16.14 14.97
CA VAL A 295 17.69 15.80 16.36
C VAL A 295 19.00 15.03 16.35
#